data_AF-L1IBP0-F1
#
_entry.id   AF-L1IBP0-F1
#
_cell.length_a   1.000
_cell.length_b   1.000
_cell.length_c   1.000
_cell.angle_alpha   90.00
_cell.angle_beta   90.00
_cell.angle_gamma   90.00
#
_symmetry.space_group_name_H-M   'P 1'
#
loop_
_entity.id
_entity.type
_entity.pdbx_description
1 polymer ?
#
loop_
_entity_poly.entity_id
_entity_poly.type
_entity_poly.pdbx_seq_one_letter_code
_entity_poly.pdbx_strand_id
1 'polypeptide(L)'
;MPRLLHPCAGVFGSACRSFSNQSDLDLNCKLQDIDELFVEARELLSDALDSFGTTYFEDDLDDAREMVDKCLTTYTALLAELPEEQRNAVKRGMGMKMEQLKQELQSVLEMLTQDKEPEGRKED
;
A
#
# COMPACT_ATOMS: atom_id res chain seq x y z
N MET A 1 -22.86 8.35 59.86
CA MET A 1 -23.53 9.01 58.71
C MET A 1 -23.62 10.49 59.07
N PRO A 2 -23.22 11.45 58.21
CA PRO A 2 -23.47 11.58 56.77
C PRO A 2 -22.16 11.48 55.93
N ARG A 3 -22.07 11.05 54.67
CA ARG A 3 -22.84 11.12 53.41
C ARG A 3 -22.90 12.51 52.73
N LEU A 4 -22.52 12.45 51.43
CA LEU A 4 -22.52 13.47 50.35
C LEU A 4 -21.26 14.36 50.34
N LEU A 5 -20.60 14.57 49.21
CA LEU A 5 -21.17 15.01 47.93
C LEU A 5 -20.19 14.79 46.75
N HIS A 6 -20.66 14.15 45.66
CA HIS A 6 -20.16 14.42 44.29
C HIS A 6 -20.85 15.70 43.80
N PRO A 7 -20.16 16.61 43.08
CA PRO A 7 -20.15 16.53 41.61
C PRO A 7 -18.94 17.19 40.91
N CYS A 8 -18.58 16.73 39.72
CA CYS A 8 -18.49 17.64 38.58
C CYS A 8 -18.56 16.84 37.27
N ALA A 9 -19.71 16.93 36.59
CA ALA A 9 -19.81 16.73 35.16
C ALA A 9 -19.44 18.06 34.49
N GLY A 10 -18.66 18.04 33.40
CA GLY A 10 -18.25 19.25 32.69
C GLY A 10 -17.16 18.95 31.67
N VAL A 11 -17.53 18.43 30.49
CA VAL A 11 -17.67 19.21 29.23
C VAL A 11 -16.40 19.20 28.40
N PHE A 12 -16.51 18.50 27.27
CA PHE A 12 -15.99 18.80 25.94
C PHE A 12 -14.92 19.91 25.83
N GLY A 13 -13.79 19.51 25.27
CA GLY A 13 -12.83 20.46 24.72
C GLY A 13 -11.40 19.97 24.83
N SER A 14 -11.08 18.76 24.35
CA SER A 14 -9.70 18.52 23.95
C SER A 14 -9.46 19.37 22.69
N ALA A 15 -9.02 20.59 22.95
CA ALA A 15 -8.40 21.44 21.97
C ALA A 15 -7.22 20.67 21.40
N CYS A 16 -7.36 20.18 20.16
CA CYS A 16 -6.24 19.75 19.32
C CYS A 16 -5.39 20.98 19.00
N ARG A 17 -4.68 21.51 20.00
CA ARG A 17 -3.58 22.45 19.79
C ARG A 17 -2.31 21.63 19.78
N SER A 18 -1.99 21.09 18.61
CA SER A 18 -0.63 20.70 18.29
C SER A 18 -0.37 21.09 16.84
N PHE A 19 0.01 22.36 16.64
CA PHE A 19 0.64 22.81 15.41
C PHE A 19 2.11 22.42 15.51
N SER A 20 2.43 21.21 15.06
CA SER A 20 3.81 20.78 14.84
C SER A 20 3.91 20.22 13.43
N ASN A 21 4.63 20.97 12.59
CA ASN A 21 5.10 20.61 11.24
C ASN A 21 4.02 20.15 10.23
N GLN A 22 3.44 21.11 9.50
CA GLN A 22 2.53 20.84 8.37
C GLN A 22 3.16 19.88 7.33
N SER A 23 4.49 19.89 7.20
CA SER A 23 5.27 19.03 6.30
C SER A 23 5.32 17.55 6.73
N ASP A 24 5.37 17.26 8.03
CA ASP A 24 5.38 15.87 8.54
C ASP A 24 3.99 15.24 8.46
N LEU A 25 2.94 16.04 8.68
CA LEU A 25 1.56 15.62 8.46
C LEU A 25 1.31 15.27 6.99
N ASP A 26 1.80 16.10 6.05
CA ASP A 26 1.67 15.86 4.61
C ASP A 26 2.39 14.57 4.18
N LEU A 27 3.62 14.35 4.69
CA LEU A 27 4.35 13.10 4.47
C LEU A 27 3.58 11.89 4.99
N ASN A 28 3.07 11.95 6.23
CA ASN A 28 2.36 10.84 6.83
C ASN A 28 1.04 10.54 6.09
N CYS A 29 0.33 11.56 5.61
CA CYS A 29 -0.85 11.37 4.76
C CYS A 29 -0.48 10.66 3.44
N LYS A 30 0.55 11.12 2.74
CA LYS A 30 1.01 10.46 1.49
C LYS A 30 1.46 9.01 1.72
N LEU A 31 2.08 8.73 2.86
CA LEU A 31 2.45 7.36 3.23
C LEU A 31 1.23 6.49 3.53
N GLN A 32 0.20 7.05 4.17
CA GLN A 32 -1.09 6.38 4.38
C GLN A 32 -1.78 6.08 3.04
N ASP A 33 -1.81 7.04 2.11
CA ASP A 33 -2.36 6.82 0.77
C ASP A 33 -1.65 5.65 0.05
N ILE A 34 -0.33 5.56 0.18
CA ILE A 34 0.46 4.45 -0.39
C ILE A 34 0.13 3.11 0.30
N ASP A 35 -0.01 3.10 1.62
CA ASP A 35 -0.40 1.88 2.36
C ASP A 35 -1.83 1.44 1.99
N GLU A 36 -2.77 2.38 1.78
CA GLU A 36 -4.12 2.08 1.28
C GLU A 36 -4.07 1.45 -0.12
N LEU A 37 -3.34 2.07 -1.06
CA LEU A 37 -3.13 1.53 -2.40
C LEU A 37 -2.44 0.15 -2.36
N PHE A 38 -1.53 -0.08 -1.41
CA PHE A 38 -0.87 -1.38 -1.23
C PHE A 38 -1.87 -2.46 -0.80
N VAL A 39 -2.77 -2.16 0.15
CA VAL A 39 -3.80 -3.10 0.58
C VAL A 39 -4.74 -3.40 -0.58
N GLU A 40 -5.23 -2.38 -1.27
CA GLU A 40 -6.13 -2.52 -2.42
C GLU A 40 -5.49 -3.34 -3.54
N ALA A 41 -4.23 -3.08 -3.87
CA ALA A 41 -3.49 -3.85 -4.86
C ALA A 41 -3.34 -5.33 -4.48
N ARG A 42 -3.15 -5.65 -3.19
CA ARG A 42 -3.09 -7.05 -2.73
C ARG A 42 -4.44 -7.74 -2.73
N GLU A 43 -5.51 -7.03 -2.44
CA GLU A 43 -6.87 -7.57 -2.54
C GLU A 43 -7.18 -7.92 -4.01
N LEU A 44 -6.89 -7.02 -4.95
CA LEU A 44 -7.07 -7.30 -6.39
C LEU A 44 -6.20 -8.46 -6.88
N LEU A 45 -4.95 -8.56 -6.42
CA LEU A 45 -4.11 -9.73 -6.73
C LEU A 45 -4.71 -11.04 -6.18
N SER A 46 -5.35 -10.99 -5.00
CA SER A 46 -6.05 -12.14 -4.43
C SER A 46 -7.30 -12.48 -5.23
N ASP A 47 -8.05 -11.49 -5.68
CA ASP A 47 -9.25 -11.68 -6.49
C ASP A 47 -8.89 -12.27 -7.86
N ALA A 48 -7.82 -11.78 -8.50
CA ALA A 48 -7.27 -12.37 -9.71
C ALA A 48 -6.90 -13.85 -9.50
N LEU A 49 -6.29 -14.20 -8.36
CA LEU A 49 -5.97 -15.59 -8.05
C LEU A 49 -7.22 -16.47 -7.84
N ASP A 50 -8.29 -15.94 -7.27
CA ASP A 50 -9.56 -16.67 -7.10
C ASP A 50 -10.28 -16.88 -8.44
N SER A 51 -10.20 -15.88 -9.32
CA SER A 51 -10.71 -15.92 -10.70
C SER A 51 -9.84 -16.74 -11.66
N PHE A 52 -8.69 -17.28 -11.22
CA PHE A 52 -7.76 -18.03 -12.06
C PHE A 52 -8.45 -19.23 -12.74
N GLY A 53 -8.29 -19.34 -14.07
CA GLY A 53 -8.95 -20.36 -14.88
C GLY A 53 -10.36 -19.98 -15.36
N THR A 54 -10.80 -18.75 -15.10
CA THR A 54 -12.01 -18.17 -15.69
C THR A 54 -11.66 -17.13 -16.76
N THR A 55 -12.63 -16.72 -17.58
CA THR A 55 -12.48 -15.58 -18.51
C THR A 55 -12.26 -14.25 -17.80
N TYR A 56 -12.63 -14.13 -16.52
CA TYR A 56 -12.46 -12.89 -15.76
C TYR A 56 -11.03 -12.68 -15.27
N PHE A 57 -10.21 -13.73 -15.27
CA PHE A 57 -8.83 -13.66 -14.79
C PHE A 57 -7.99 -12.58 -15.47
N GLU A 58 -8.14 -12.41 -16.79
CA GLU A 58 -7.38 -11.40 -17.54
C GLU A 58 -7.79 -9.97 -17.19
N ASP A 59 -9.08 -9.75 -16.87
CA ASP A 59 -9.64 -8.45 -16.49
C ASP A 59 -9.21 -8.09 -15.06
N ASP A 60 -9.42 -9.02 -14.11
CA ASP A 60 -9.02 -8.86 -12.71
C ASP A 60 -7.50 -8.66 -12.56
N LEU A 61 -6.70 -9.33 -13.41
CA LEU A 61 -5.25 -9.18 -13.44
C LEU A 61 -4.81 -7.83 -14.02
N ASP A 62 -5.52 -7.28 -15.01
CA ASP A 62 -5.22 -5.94 -15.54
C ASP A 62 -5.51 -4.86 -14.48
N ASP A 63 -6.64 -4.98 -13.77
CA ASP A 63 -6.99 -4.12 -12.64
C ASP A 63 -5.94 -4.20 -11.52
N ALA A 64 -5.54 -5.42 -11.13
CA ALA A 64 -4.49 -5.62 -10.15
C ALA A 64 -3.16 -4.99 -10.60
N ARG A 65 -2.80 -5.15 -11.88
CA ARG A 65 -1.59 -4.56 -12.46
C ARG A 65 -1.63 -3.03 -12.43
N GLU A 66 -2.76 -2.42 -12.81
CA GLU A 66 -2.94 -0.97 -12.78
C GLU A 66 -2.76 -0.44 -11.36
N MET A 67 -3.35 -1.10 -10.37
CA MET A 67 -3.27 -0.67 -8.97
C MET A 67 -1.88 -0.84 -8.37
N VAL A 68 -1.16 -1.93 -8.69
CA VAL A 68 0.25 -2.09 -8.31
C VAL A 68 1.11 -1.00 -8.95
N ASP A 69 0.93 -0.71 -10.24
CA ASP A 69 1.68 0.35 -10.92
C ASP A 69 1.39 1.72 -10.29
N LYS A 70 0.13 2.01 -10.00
CA LYS A 70 -0.29 3.25 -9.33
C LYS A 70 0.34 3.39 -7.94
N CYS A 71 0.42 2.31 -7.16
CA CYS A 71 1.10 2.29 -5.86
C CYS A 71 2.60 2.61 -6.01
N LEU A 72 3.28 1.96 -6.95
CA LEU A 72 4.70 2.18 -7.24
C LEU A 72 4.98 3.59 -7.78
N THR A 73 4.12 4.09 -8.66
CA THR A 73 4.21 5.43 -9.24
C THR A 73 4.02 6.49 -8.15
N THR A 74 3.03 6.32 -7.26
CA THR A 74 2.81 7.23 -6.13
C THR A 74 4.01 7.25 -5.19
N TYR A 75 4.57 6.07 -4.89
CA TYR A 75 5.78 5.95 -4.08
C TYR A 75 7.00 6.61 -4.72
N THR A 76 7.24 6.39 -6.02
CA THR A 76 8.39 6.99 -6.72
C THR A 76 8.24 8.50 -6.88
N ALA A 77 7.02 9.00 -7.12
CA ALA A 77 6.71 10.42 -7.13
C ALA A 77 6.99 11.06 -5.75
N LEU A 78 6.54 10.42 -4.66
CA LEU A 78 6.84 10.87 -3.30
C LEU A 78 8.36 10.95 -3.07
N LEU A 79 9.13 9.94 -3.46
CA LEU A 79 10.58 9.97 -3.31
C LEU A 79 11.26 11.09 -4.12
N ALA A 80 10.68 11.50 -5.25
CA ALA A 80 11.20 12.59 -6.08
C ALA A 80 10.97 13.97 -5.42
N GLU A 81 9.84 14.15 -4.73
CA GLU A 81 9.50 15.38 -4.01
C GLU A 81 10.28 15.55 -2.70
N LEU A 82 10.70 14.44 -2.07
CA LEU A 82 11.32 14.47 -0.74
C LEU A 82 12.81 14.82 -0.73
N PRO A 83 13.28 15.57 0.29
CA PRO A 83 14.71 15.78 0.52
C PRO A 83 15.41 14.46 0.89
N GLU A 84 16.73 14.40 0.69
CA GLU A 84 17.53 13.17 0.83
C GLU A 84 17.34 12.46 2.19
N GLU A 85 17.24 13.23 3.26
CA GLU A 85 17.04 12.72 4.63
C GLU A 85 15.73 11.93 4.77
N GLN A 86 14.60 12.52 4.37
CA GLN A 86 13.28 11.89 4.45
C GLN A 86 13.14 10.77 3.41
N ARG A 87 13.69 10.97 2.21
CA ARG A 87 13.70 9.97 1.14
C ARG A 87 14.36 8.67 1.58
N ASN A 88 15.48 8.75 2.31
CA ASN A 88 16.16 7.56 2.84
C ASN A 88 15.34 6.86 3.93
N ALA A 89 14.63 7.60 4.77
CA ALA A 89 13.72 7.01 5.76
C ALA A 89 12.56 6.26 5.07
N VAL A 90 11.91 6.90 4.09
CA VAL A 90 10.81 6.30 3.31
C VAL A 90 11.29 5.07 2.52
N LYS A 91 12.46 5.14 1.88
CA LYS A 91 13.06 3.99 1.19
C LYS A 91 13.29 2.78 2.08
N ARG A 92 13.75 3.00 3.32
CA ARG A 92 13.97 1.92 4.29
C ARG A 92 12.66 1.31 4.77
N GLY A 93 11.62 2.11 4.98
CA GLY A 93 10.32 1.64 5.49
C GLY A 93 9.44 0.98 4.43
N MET A 94 9.36 1.58 3.24
CA MET A 94 8.43 1.16 2.19
C MET A 94 9.10 0.44 1.02
N GLY A 95 10.41 0.63 0.79
CA GLY A 95 11.08 0.03 -0.37
C GLY A 95 10.97 -1.49 -0.42
N MET A 96 11.05 -2.16 0.73
CA MET A 96 10.87 -3.61 0.80
C MET A 96 9.43 -4.04 0.50
N LYS A 97 8.42 -3.29 0.98
CA LYS A 97 7.00 -3.54 0.69
C LYS A 97 6.72 -3.44 -0.81
N MET A 98 7.26 -2.42 -1.46
CA MET A 98 7.11 -2.21 -2.91
C MET A 98 7.72 -3.36 -3.73
N GLU A 99 8.88 -3.88 -3.30
CA GLU A 99 9.49 -5.02 -3.97
C GLU A 99 8.69 -6.31 -3.76
N GLN A 100 8.13 -6.52 -2.57
CA GLN A 100 7.24 -7.66 -2.30
C GLN A 100 5.99 -7.61 -3.18
N LEU A 101 5.35 -6.44 -3.29
CA LEU A 101 4.16 -6.27 -4.13
C LEU A 101 4.44 -6.59 -5.60
N LYS A 102 5.61 -6.18 -6.11
CA LYS A 102 6.04 -6.54 -7.48
C LYS A 102 6.25 -8.03 -7.65
N GLN A 103 6.81 -8.71 -6.66
CA GLN A 103 7.00 -10.16 -6.70
C GLN A 103 5.66 -10.89 -6.67
N GLU A 104 4.70 -10.43 -5.87
CA GLU A 104 3.34 -10.96 -5.87
C GLU A 104 2.68 -10.78 -7.24
N LEU A 105 2.71 -9.58 -7.82
CA LEU A 105 2.21 -9.33 -9.17
C LEU A 105 2.89 -10.22 -10.22
N GLN A 106 4.22 -10.32 -10.19
CA GLN A 106 4.96 -11.15 -11.12
C GLN A 106 4.56 -12.63 -10.99
N SER A 107 4.36 -13.12 -9.76
CA SER A 107 3.89 -14.49 -9.54
C SER A 107 2.52 -14.74 -10.16
N VAL A 108 1.57 -13.80 -10.05
CA VAL A 108 0.24 -13.97 -10.66
C VAL A 108 0.33 -13.86 -12.19
N LEU A 109 1.13 -12.92 -12.71
CA LEU A 109 1.42 -12.81 -14.15
C LEU A 109 2.02 -14.09 -14.72
N GLU A 110 2.92 -14.73 -13.97
CA GLU A 110 3.54 -15.98 -14.41
C GLU A 110 2.49 -17.09 -14.57
N MET A 111 1.49 -17.15 -13.68
CA MET A 111 0.39 -18.10 -13.79
C MET A 111 -0.45 -17.90 -15.07
N LEU A 112 -0.66 -16.65 -15.51
CA LEU A 112 -1.28 -16.37 -16.82
C LEU A 112 -0.42 -16.91 -17.97
N THR A 113 0.90 -16.73 -17.87
CA THR A 113 1.82 -17.19 -18.92
C THR A 113 2.09 -18.69 -18.92
N GLN A 114 1.74 -19.45 -17.87
CA GLN A 114 1.99 -20.89 -17.79
C GLN A 114 1.14 -21.76 -18.74
N ASP A 115 0.18 -21.17 -19.47
CA ASP A 115 -0.47 -21.81 -20.62
C ASP A 115 0.37 -21.70 -21.93
N LYS A 116 1.48 -20.95 -21.89
CA LYS A 116 2.51 -20.92 -22.94
C LYS A 116 3.66 -21.83 -22.49
N GLU A 117 3.79 -22.97 -23.16
CA GLU A 117 4.86 -23.95 -22.96
C GLU A 117 6.26 -23.37 -22.66
N PRO A 118 7.10 -24.12 -21.92
CA PRO A 118 8.33 -23.62 -21.32
C PRO A 118 9.34 -23.20 -22.38
N GLU A 119 9.96 -22.02 -22.19
CA GLU A 119 11.13 -21.64 -22.98
C GLU A 119 12.24 -22.67 -22.70
N GLY A 120 12.64 -23.33 -23.78
CA GLY A 120 13.44 -24.54 -23.77
C GLY A 120 14.75 -24.42 -23.01
N ARG A 121 15.04 -25.49 -22.26
CA ARG A 121 16.38 -26.02 -22.00
C ARG A 121 17.34 -25.65 -23.14
N LYS A 122 18.25 -24.70 -22.91
CA LYS A 122 19.52 -24.67 -23.62
C LYS A 122 20.58 -25.27 -22.71
N GLU A 123 20.85 -26.52 -23.02
CA GLU A 123 22.02 -27.28 -22.62
C GLU A 123 23.24 -26.65 -23.30
N ASP A 124 24.21 -26.17 -22.52
CA ASP A 124 25.64 -26.10 -22.87
C ASP A 124 26.48 -26.20 -21.59
#